data_AF-A0A2V8CH44-F1
#
_entry.id   AF-A0A2V8CH44-F1
#
_cell.length_a   1.000
_cell.length_b   1.000
_cell.length_c   1.000
_cell.angle_alpha   90.00
_cell.angle_beta   90.00
_cell.angle_gamma   90.00
#
_symmetry.space_group_name_H-M   'P 1'
#
loop_
_entity.id
_entity.type
_entity.pdbx_description
1 polymer ?
#
loop_
_entity_poly.entity_id
_entity_poly.type
_entity_poly.pdbx_seq_one_letter_code
_entity_poly.pdbx_strand_id
1 'polypeptide(L)'
;MDHPLDVAWDSAANIFVVDGERNPRIAEFDRRGRFVAAVGSWGSKPGEMKSPHALAVDASGNVYVADGGNARIQVFSNRLAPLAAYDAVGSPGHCASRTVRTNISLVRRIPNERIP
;
A
#
# COMPACT_ATOMS: atom_id res chain seq x y z
N MET A 1 2.84 17.24 -0.06
CA MET A 1 3.57 16.03 -0.48
C MET A 1 5.00 16.40 -0.36
N ASP A 2 5.73 15.65 0.45
CA ASP A 2 7.02 16.14 0.92
C ASP A 2 8.14 15.29 0.33
N HIS A 3 7.90 13.99 0.12
CA HIS A 3 8.83 13.03 -0.51
C HIS A 3 8.06 11.93 -1.29
N PRO A 4 7.52 12.22 -2.49
CA PRO A 4 6.86 11.20 -3.31
C PRO A 4 7.87 10.15 -3.78
N LEU A 5 7.56 8.87 -3.58
CA LEU A 5 8.43 7.76 -3.97
C LEU A 5 7.89 6.97 -5.18
N ASP A 6 6.58 6.70 -5.20
CA ASP A 6 5.95 5.86 -6.23
C ASP A 6 4.52 6.33 -6.54
N VAL A 7 4.03 5.97 -7.73
CA VAL A 7 2.70 6.32 -8.24
C VAL A 7 2.07 5.17 -9.00
N ALA A 8 0.77 4.95 -8.79
CA ALA A 8 -0.05 4.05 -9.62
C ALA A 8 -1.45 4.62 -9.82
N TRP A 9 -2.28 3.91 -10.59
CA TRP A 9 -3.65 4.33 -10.88
C TRP A 9 -4.60 3.14 -10.96
N ASP A 10 -5.88 3.37 -10.67
CA ASP A 10 -6.95 2.39 -10.86
C ASP A 10 -7.56 2.46 -12.28
N SER A 11 -8.52 1.57 -12.57
CA SER A 11 -9.25 1.54 -13.86
C SER A 11 -10.16 2.75 -14.10
N ALA A 12 -10.52 3.49 -13.05
CA ALA A 12 -11.24 4.76 -13.13
C ALA A 12 -10.31 5.97 -13.32
N ALA A 13 -9.00 5.71 -13.47
CA ALA A 13 -7.94 6.70 -13.57
C ALA A 13 -7.79 7.61 -12.34
N ASN A 14 -8.18 7.13 -11.15
CA ASN A 14 -7.72 7.75 -9.90
C ASN A 14 -6.24 7.45 -9.72
N ILE A 15 -5.49 8.44 -9.22
CA ILE A 15 -4.04 8.41 -9.08
C ILE A 15 -3.72 8.25 -7.60
N PHE A 16 -2.89 7.28 -7.26
CA PHE A 16 -2.41 7.03 -5.92
C PHE A 16 -0.91 7.27 -5.86
N VAL A 17 -0.47 8.04 -4.87
CA VAL A 17 0.94 8.38 -4.68
C VAL A 17 1.33 8.05 -3.25
N VAL A 18 2.47 7.40 -3.07
CA VAL A 18 3.07 7.19 -1.75
C VAL A 18 4.12 8.27 -1.47
N ASP A 19 4.01 8.87 -0.29
CA ASP A 19 4.88 9.92 0.25
C ASP A 19 5.53 9.33 1.51
N GLY A 20 6.85 9.12 1.52
CA GLY A 20 7.44 8.05 2.36
C GLY A 20 8.25 8.43 3.59
N GLU A 21 8.76 9.66 3.70
CA GLU A 21 9.78 9.96 4.72
C GLU A 21 9.22 10.65 5.98
N ARG A 22 8.94 11.95 5.88
CA ARG A 22 8.61 12.79 7.07
C ARG A 22 7.18 12.61 7.55
N ASN A 23 6.25 12.42 6.61
CA ASN A 23 4.85 12.20 6.89
C ASN A 23 4.35 11.05 6.01
N PRO A 24 4.68 9.79 6.38
CA PRO A 24 4.43 8.65 5.52
C PRO A 24 2.93 8.48 5.28
N ARG A 25 2.52 8.64 4.03
CA ARG A 25 1.11 8.61 3.63
C ARG A 25 0.92 8.12 2.20
N ILE A 26 -0.30 7.72 1.91
CA ILE A 26 -0.82 7.52 0.57
C ILE A 26 -1.78 8.66 0.30
N ALA A 27 -1.67 9.29 -0.87
CA ALA A 27 -2.59 10.32 -1.32
C ALA A 27 -3.31 9.86 -2.59
N GLU A 28 -4.61 10.06 -2.61
CA GLU A 28 -5.50 9.83 -3.75
C GLU A 28 -5.78 11.16 -4.46
N PHE A 29 -5.72 11.12 -5.78
CA PHE A 29 -6.12 12.19 -6.67
C PHE A 29 -7.10 11.64 -7.69
N ASP A 30 -8.04 12.48 -8.14
CA ASP A 30 -8.91 12.11 -9.24
C ASP A 30 -8.15 12.12 -10.59
N ARG A 31 -8.82 11.65 -11.64
CA ARG A 31 -8.31 11.65 -13.03
C ARG A 31 -7.89 13.02 -13.58
N ARG A 32 -8.17 14.12 -12.88
CA ARG A 32 -7.77 15.49 -13.24
C ARG A 32 -6.61 15.98 -12.37
N GLY A 33 -6.05 15.12 -11.52
CA GLY A 33 -4.97 15.47 -10.59
C GLY A 33 -5.43 16.29 -9.40
N ARG A 34 -6.73 16.32 -9.09
CA ARG A 34 -7.23 17.03 -7.90
C ARG A 34 -7.14 16.12 -6.69
N PHE A 35 -6.60 16.64 -5.59
CA PHE A 35 -6.52 15.90 -4.32
C PHE A 35 -7.90 15.48 -3.84
N VAL A 36 -8.05 14.22 -3.46
CA VAL A 36 -9.30 13.63 -2.95
C VAL A 36 -9.16 13.33 -1.46
N ALA A 37 -8.17 12.53 -1.09
CA ALA A 37 -7.97 12.07 0.27
C ALA A 37 -6.51 11.66 0.51
N ALA A 38 -6.13 11.51 1.78
CA ALA A 38 -4.89 10.86 2.16
C ALA A 38 -5.10 10.03 3.43
N VAL A 39 -4.35 8.94 3.54
CA VAL A 39 -4.27 8.11 4.75
C VAL A 39 -2.80 7.90 5.09
N GLY A 40 -2.47 7.95 6.38
CA GLY A 40 -1.10 7.74 6.82
C GLY A 40 -0.67 8.69 7.91
N SER A 41 0.13 8.14 8.81
CA SER A 41 0.97 8.83 9.76
C SER A 41 2.09 7.89 10.16
N TRP A 42 3.16 8.42 10.74
CA TRP A 42 4.25 7.56 11.23
C TRP A 42 3.73 6.62 12.32
N GLY A 43 4.03 5.32 12.19
CA GLY A 43 3.65 4.32 13.20
C GLY A 43 3.54 2.91 12.64
N SER A 44 2.87 2.02 13.39
CA SER A 44 2.77 0.59 13.08
C SER A 44 1.35 0.02 13.18
N LYS A 45 0.36 0.81 13.60
CA LYS A 45 -1.05 0.39 13.60
C LYS A 45 -1.62 0.34 12.18
N PRO A 46 -2.79 -0.29 11.95
CA PRO A 46 -3.45 -0.25 10.65
C PRO A 46 -3.67 1.20 10.18
N GLY A 47 -3.24 1.52 8.96
CA GLY A 47 -3.32 2.87 8.42
C GLY A 47 -2.16 3.80 8.83
N GLU A 48 -1.33 3.41 9.81
CA GLU A 48 -0.03 4.05 10.06
C GLU A 48 1.04 3.38 9.17
N MET A 49 2.12 4.09 8.85
CA MET A 49 3.19 3.61 7.98
C MET A 49 4.56 3.98 8.52
N LYS A 50 5.57 3.19 8.18
CA LYS A 50 6.96 3.42 8.54
C LYS A 50 7.83 3.10 7.33
N SER A 51 8.33 4.13 6.66
CA SER A 51 9.12 4.01 5.43
C SER A 51 8.42 3.19 4.34
N PRO A 52 7.22 3.61 3.87
CA PRO A 52 6.59 2.95 2.73
C PRO A 52 7.35 3.29 1.45
N HIS A 53 7.58 2.30 0.59
CA HIS A 53 8.49 2.46 -0.57
C HIS A 53 7.80 2.37 -1.93
N ALA A 54 6.73 1.60 -2.04
CA ALA A 54 6.08 1.31 -3.31
C ALA A 54 4.59 1.04 -3.11
N LEU A 55 3.81 1.21 -4.18
CA LEU A 55 2.40 0.86 -4.20
C LEU A 55 1.97 0.17 -5.50
N ALA A 56 0.93 -0.66 -5.43
CA ALA A 56 0.29 -1.27 -6.59
C ALA A 56 -1.23 -1.24 -6.45
N VAL A 57 -1.94 -1.22 -7.58
CA VAL A 57 -3.40 -1.24 -7.60
C VAL A 57 -3.88 -2.47 -8.36
N ASP A 58 -4.78 -3.26 -7.76
CA ASP A 58 -5.37 -4.42 -8.42
C ASP A 58 -6.58 -4.04 -9.31
N ALA A 59 -7.13 -5.02 -10.03
CA ALA A 59 -8.29 -4.81 -10.90
C ALA A 59 -9.59 -4.43 -10.15
N SER A 60 -9.65 -4.70 -8.85
CA SER A 60 -10.77 -4.32 -7.97
C SER A 60 -10.60 -2.90 -7.40
N GLY A 61 -9.46 -2.25 -7.67
CA GLY A 61 -9.11 -0.94 -7.13
C GLY A 61 -8.50 -0.99 -5.72
N ASN A 62 -8.11 -2.17 -5.21
CA ASN A 62 -7.41 -2.24 -3.94
C ASN A 62 -5.98 -1.74 -4.10
N VAL A 63 -5.54 -0.90 -3.16
CA VAL A 63 -4.21 -0.29 -3.12
C VAL A 63 -3.34 -1.06 -2.13
N TYR A 64 -2.28 -1.68 -2.64
CA TYR A 64 -1.29 -2.42 -1.88
C TYR A 64 -0.08 -1.54 -1.65
N VAL A 65 0.39 -1.45 -0.42
CA VAL A 65 1.55 -0.61 -0.06
C VAL A 65 2.60 -1.44 0.66
N ALA A 66 3.83 -1.33 0.16
CA ALA A 66 5.02 -1.90 0.76
C ALA A 66 5.49 -1.03 1.93
N ASP A 67 5.07 -1.37 3.15
CA ASP A 67 5.41 -0.68 4.39
C ASP A 67 6.71 -1.25 4.98
N GLY A 68 7.83 -0.91 4.34
CA GLY A 68 9.11 -1.59 4.51
C GLY A 68 9.68 -1.53 5.93
N GLY A 69 9.50 -0.41 6.64
CA GLY A 69 9.96 -0.25 8.02
C GLY A 69 9.13 -1.01 9.06
N ASN A 70 7.94 -1.48 8.68
CA ASN A 70 7.10 -2.38 9.48
C ASN A 70 7.13 -3.83 8.98
N ALA A 71 7.93 -4.13 7.94
CA ALA A 71 8.04 -5.45 7.34
C ALA A 71 6.70 -6.09 6.94
N ARG A 72 5.80 -5.28 6.37
CA ARG A 72 4.44 -5.69 6.00
C ARG A 72 3.97 -5.12 4.67
N ILE A 73 2.93 -5.73 4.11
CA ILE A 73 2.10 -5.14 3.05
C ILE A 73 0.78 -4.69 3.66
N GLN A 74 0.40 -3.43 3.48
CA GLN A 74 -0.94 -2.95 3.83
C GLN A 74 -1.82 -2.88 2.59
N VAL A 75 -3.11 -3.20 2.75
CA VAL A 75 -4.09 -3.16 1.68
C VAL A 75 -5.19 -2.17 2.05
N PHE A 76 -5.50 -1.26 1.14
CA PHE A 76 -6.55 -0.27 1.27
C PHE A 76 -7.54 -0.41 0.13
N SER A 77 -8.76 0.08 0.33
CA SER A 77 -9.72 0.26 -0.76
C SER A 77 -9.29 1.43 -1.67
N ASN A 78 -9.98 1.59 -2.79
CA ASN A 78 -9.81 2.74 -3.68
C ASN A 78 -10.20 4.09 -3.05
N ARG A 79 -10.73 4.10 -1.82
CA ARG A 79 -10.98 5.30 -1.01
C ARG A 79 -10.12 5.34 0.25
N LEU A 80 -9.00 4.62 0.23
CA LEU A 80 -8.00 4.58 1.30
C LEU A 80 -8.51 4.07 2.65
N ALA A 81 -9.62 3.32 2.66
CA ALA A 81 -10.06 2.61 3.88
C ALA A 81 -9.19 1.36 4.09
N PRO A 82 -8.64 1.11 5.30
CA PRO A 82 -7.86 -0.10 5.56
C PRO A 82 -8.70 -1.37 5.34
N LEU A 83 -8.16 -2.34 4.61
CA LEU A 83 -8.81 -3.63 4.34
C LEU A 83 -8.08 -4.79 4.99
N ALA A 84 -6.74 -4.82 4.90
CA ALA A 84 -5.93 -5.90 5.42
C ALA A 84 -4.47 -5.48 5.66
N ALA A 85 -3.74 -6.30 6.40
CA ALA A 85 -2.29 -6.25 6.47
C ALA A 85 -1.73 -7.68 6.39
N TYR A 86 -0.61 -7.83 5.68
CA TYR A 86 0.17 -9.06 5.62
C TYR A 86 1.52 -8.78 6.27
N ASP A 87 1.69 -9.26 7.50
CA ASP A 87 2.90 -9.07 8.29
C ASP A 87 3.98 -10.12 7.95
N ALA A 88 5.20 -9.88 8.41
CA ALA A 88 6.35 -10.78 8.25
C ALA A 88 6.70 -11.11 6.78
N VAL A 89 6.51 -10.15 5.86
CA VAL A 89 6.84 -10.29 4.44
C VAL A 89 8.29 -9.91 4.10
N GLY A 90 9.13 -9.68 5.12
CA GLY A 90 10.48 -9.16 4.98
C GLY A 90 10.47 -7.64 4.77
N SER A 91 11.49 -7.09 4.11
CA SER A 91 11.55 -5.66 3.77
C SER A 91 11.10 -5.47 2.31
N PRO A 92 9.79 -5.36 2.02
CA PRO A 92 9.32 -5.18 0.65
C PRO A 92 9.86 -3.85 0.10
N GLY A 93 10.70 -3.96 -0.94
CA GLY A 93 11.32 -2.85 -1.65
C GLY A 93 10.79 -2.70 -3.09
N HIS A 94 11.42 -1.83 -3.89
CA HIS A 94 11.01 -1.53 -5.26
C HIS A 94 10.92 -2.76 -6.17
N CYS A 95 9.78 -2.92 -6.84
CA CYS A 95 9.70 -3.55 -8.15
C CYS A 95 8.87 -2.65 -9.07
N ALA A 96 9.54 -1.75 -9.80
CA ALA A 96 8.91 -0.97 -10.86
C ALA A 96 8.89 -1.82 -12.14
N SER A 97 7.73 -2.37 -12.51
CA SER A 97 7.47 -2.75 -13.89
C SER A 97 5.99 -2.91 -14.15
N ARG A 98 5.53 -2.25 -15.21
CA ARG A 98 4.26 -2.45 -15.90
C ARG A 98 3.81 -3.91 -15.80
N THR A 99 2.58 -4.11 -15.33
CA THR A 99 1.91 -5.40 -15.14
C THR A 99 2.28 -6.09 -13.83
N VAL A 100 1.73 -5.58 -12.73
CA VAL A 100 1.47 -6.39 -11.53
C VAL A 100 0.29 -7.32 -11.86
N ARG A 101 0.56 -8.38 -12.64
CA ARG A 101 -0.16 -9.66 -12.52
C ARG A 101 0.60 -10.55 -11.52
N THR A 102 1.14 -9.96 -10.45
CA THR A 102 1.83 -10.75 -9.43
C THR A 102 0.78 -11.37 -8.54
N ASN A 103 0.56 -12.67 -8.74
CA ASN A 103 0.14 -13.59 -7.70
C ASN A 103 0.93 -13.28 -6.41
N ILE A 104 0.32 -12.55 -5.48
CA ILE A 104 0.76 -12.44 -4.08
C ILE A 104 0.47 -13.76 -3.31
N SER A 105 0.09 -14.83 -4.02
CA SER A 105 -0.18 -16.18 -3.53
C SER A 105 0.98 -16.88 -2.80
N LEU A 106 2.12 -16.22 -2.58
CA LEU A 106 3.25 -16.73 -1.80
C LEU A 106 3.38 -16.09 -0.40
N VAL A 107 2.30 -15.55 0.18
CA VAL A 107 2.19 -15.53 1.66
C VAL A 107 1.56 -16.87 2.04
N ARG A 108 2.39 -17.87 2.36
CA ARG A 108 1.91 -19.12 2.94
C ARG A 108 1.02 -18.76 4.14
N ARG A 109 -0.26 -19.14 4.08
CA ARG A 109 -1.08 -19.23 5.29
C ARG A 109 -0.30 -20.06 6.29
N ILE A 110 0.11 -19.45 7.40
CA ILE A 110 0.44 -20.23 8.60
C ILE A 110 -0.90 -20.87 9.00
N PRO A 111 -1.05 -22.21 8.94
CA PRO A 111 -2.28 -22.82 9.40
C PRO A 111 -2.39 -22.57 10.90
N ASN A 112 -3.50 -21.96 11.32
CA ASN A 112 -3.87 -21.82 12.72
C ASN A 112 -3.65 -23.14 13.45
N GLU A 113 -2.66 -23.19 14.33
CA GLU A 113 -2.58 -24.20 15.36
C GLU A 113 -3.80 -24.02 16.26
N ARG A 114 -4.60 -25.09 16.36
CA ARG A 114 -5.60 -25.21 17.42
C ARG A 114 -4.87 -25.22 18.75
N ILE A 115 -5.18 -24.27 19.61
CA ILE A 115 -4.89 -24.36 21.04
C ILE A 115 -6.17 -24.89 21.72
N PRO A 116 -6.07 -25.86 22.65
CA PRO A 116 -7.19 -26.59 23.26
C PRO A 116 -8.21 -25.71 23.99
#